data_AF-A0A952DKV9-F1
#
_entry.id   AF-A0A952DKV9-F1
#
_cell.length_a   1.000
_cell.length_b   1.000
_cell.length_c   1.000
_cell.angle_alpha   90.00
_cell.angle_beta   90.00
_cell.angle_gamma   90.00
#
_symmetry.space_group_name_H-M   'P 1'
#
loop_
_entity.id
_entity.type
_entity.pdbx_description
1 polymer ?
#
loop_
_entity_poly.entity_id
_entity_poly.type
_entity_poly.pdbx_seq_one_letter_code
_entity_poly.pdbx_strand_id
1 'polypeptide(L)'
;YGAAQAVPGPLFTFGTYLGAVMVPEPNGLAGAAIGLIAIFLPGFLLLIGTLPFWDAFRTRPLAQAAMRGANAAVVGILGAALYDPVWTSAIFSPQDFALALVGFVLLTVWKAPPWVVVVLIATGGIALALL
;
A
#
# COMPACT_ATOMS: atom_id res chain seq x y z
N TYR A 1 1.81 -10.89 -6.14
CA TYR A 1 1.36 -9.56 -5.70
C TYR A 1 1.48 -9.32 -4.20
N GLY A 2 1.07 -10.24 -3.31
CA GLY A 2 1.12 -10.04 -1.85
C GLY A 2 2.52 -9.81 -1.23
N ALA A 3 3.56 -10.50 -1.71
CA ALA A 3 4.93 -10.31 -1.20
C ALA A 3 5.51 -8.92 -1.50
N ALA A 4 5.11 -8.28 -2.60
CA ALA A 4 5.54 -6.94 -2.98
C ALA A 4 4.87 -5.83 -2.13
N GLN A 5 3.78 -6.14 -1.42
CA GLN A 5 3.08 -5.20 -0.53
C GLN A 5 3.59 -5.23 0.93
N ALA A 6 4.50 -6.13 1.28
CA ALA A 6 5.05 -6.26 2.63
C ALA A 6 6.25 -5.33 2.92
N VAL A 7 6.75 -4.63 1.90
CA VAL A 7 7.86 -3.67 1.97
C VAL A 7 7.28 -2.24 2.00
N PRO A 8 7.88 -1.24 2.70
CA PRO A 8 7.38 0.14 2.73
C PRO A 8 7.18 0.71 1.31
N GLY A 9 5.95 0.60 0.81
CA GLY A 9 5.48 1.08 -0.49
C GLY A 9 6.23 0.47 -1.70
N PRO A 10 5.58 -0.33 -2.56
CA PRO A 10 6.20 -0.83 -3.80
C PRO A 10 6.70 0.26 -4.74
N LEU A 11 6.30 1.53 -4.56
CA LEU A 11 6.79 2.66 -5.36
C LEU A 11 8.07 3.31 -4.80
N PHE A 12 8.19 3.42 -3.47
CA PHE A 12 9.33 4.11 -2.85
C PHE A 12 10.60 3.28 -2.91
N THR A 13 10.51 2.00 -2.53
CA THR A 13 11.63 1.08 -2.67
C THR A 13 11.99 0.79 -4.12
N PHE A 14 11.02 0.93 -5.04
CA PHE A 14 11.28 0.81 -6.47
C PHE A 14 12.15 1.95 -7.01
N GLY A 15 12.00 3.18 -6.52
CA GLY A 15 12.91 4.28 -6.88
C GLY A 15 14.37 3.99 -6.51
N THR A 16 14.61 3.47 -5.30
CA THR A 16 15.93 3.01 -4.85
C THR A 16 16.43 1.81 -5.67
N TYR A 17 15.56 0.84 -5.94
CA TYR A 17 15.91 -0.34 -6.77
C TYR A 17 16.30 0.06 -8.19
N LEU A 18 15.52 0.92 -8.85
CA LEU A 18 15.81 1.44 -10.19
C LEU A 18 17.15 2.15 -10.23
N GLY A 19 17.44 2.97 -9.23
CA GLY A 19 18.76 3.60 -9.08
C GLY A 19 19.89 2.56 -9.00
N ALA A 20 19.65 1.40 -8.38
CA ALA A 20 20.63 0.32 -8.33
C ALA A 20 20.82 -0.41 -9.66
N VAL A 21 19.73 -0.68 -10.39
CA VAL A 21 19.75 -1.59 -11.56
C VAL A 21 19.81 -0.89 -12.91
N MET A 22 19.71 0.45 -12.96
CA MET A 22 19.77 1.19 -14.21
C MET A 22 21.15 1.07 -14.89
N VAL A 23 21.13 1.01 -16.23
CA VAL A 23 22.35 0.85 -17.04
C VAL A 23 23.27 2.08 -16.99
N PRO A 24 22.77 3.32 -17.12
CA PRO A 24 23.63 4.50 -17.05
C PRO A 24 24.27 4.65 -15.67
N GLU A 25 25.57 4.93 -15.62
CA GLU A 25 26.24 5.32 -14.38
C GLU A 25 25.85 6.75 -13.97
N PRO A 26 25.74 7.05 -12.66
CA PRO A 26 26.02 6.17 -11.52
C PRO A 26 24.90 5.16 -11.22
N ASN A 27 25.27 3.87 -11.09
CA ASN A 27 24.37 2.74 -10.77
C ASN A 27 24.83 1.99 -9.49
N GLY A 28 24.26 0.82 -9.19
CA GLY A 28 24.61 0.03 -8.01
C GLY A 28 24.29 0.75 -6.69
N LEU A 29 25.17 0.66 -5.69
CA LEU A 29 24.94 1.33 -4.39
C LEU A 29 24.85 2.86 -4.52
N ALA A 30 25.63 3.46 -5.41
CA ALA A 30 25.63 4.91 -5.62
C ALA A 30 24.32 5.37 -6.29
N GLY A 31 23.88 4.68 -7.34
CA GLY A 31 22.60 4.97 -7.98
C GLY A 31 21.41 4.70 -7.04
N ALA A 32 21.46 3.66 -6.21
CA ALA A 32 20.46 3.42 -5.18
C ALA A 32 20.36 4.56 -4.16
N ALA A 33 21.51 5.07 -3.67
CA ALA A 33 21.54 6.21 -2.77
C ALA A 33 20.97 7.48 -3.42
N ILE A 34 21.28 7.72 -4.70
CA ILE A 34 20.71 8.83 -5.47
C ILE A 34 19.19 8.67 -5.62
N GLY A 35 18.70 7.49 -6.01
CA GLY A 35 17.28 7.22 -6.16
C GLY A 35 16.52 7.38 -4.85
N LEU A 36 17.12 6.93 -3.73
CA LEU A 36 16.59 7.14 -2.39
C LEU A 36 16.49 8.64 -2.04
N ILE A 37 17.56 9.41 -2.23
CA ILE A 37 17.53 10.85 -1.92
C ILE A 37 16.51 11.54 -2.83
N ALA A 38 16.54 11.28 -4.13
CA ALA A 38 15.68 11.94 -5.10
C ALA A 38 14.18 11.71 -4.85
N ILE A 39 13.78 10.51 -4.42
CA ILE A 39 12.37 10.20 -4.17
C ILE A 39 11.84 10.82 -2.86
N PHE A 40 12.68 10.98 -1.85
CA PHE A 40 12.29 11.51 -0.53
C PHE A 40 12.52 13.02 -0.37
N LEU A 41 13.57 13.56 -0.97
CA LEU A 41 13.97 14.96 -0.82
C LEU A 41 12.84 15.97 -1.08
N PRO A 42 12.04 15.90 -2.17
CA PRO A 42 10.99 16.88 -2.39
C PRO A 42 9.93 16.87 -1.28
N GLY A 43 9.53 15.69 -0.81
CA GLY A 43 8.59 15.55 0.31
C GLY A 43 9.14 16.11 1.62
N PHE A 44 10.43 15.85 1.91
CA PHE A 44 11.11 16.41 3.08
C PHE A 44 11.21 17.94 3.03
N LEU A 45 11.55 18.52 1.88
CA LEU A 45 11.62 19.96 1.70
C LEU A 45 10.24 20.61 1.88
N LEU A 46 9.19 20.02 1.34
CA LEU A 46 7.80 20.49 1.54
C LEU A 46 7.39 20.41 3.01
N LEU A 47 7.73 19.32 3.70
CA LEU A 47 7.44 19.15 5.12
C LEU A 47 8.12 20.25 5.94
N ILE A 48 9.45 20.39 5.81
CA ILE A 48 10.24 21.37 6.57
C ILE A 48 9.82 22.80 6.22
N GLY A 49 9.56 23.09 4.93
CA GLY A 49 9.12 24.40 4.48
C GLY A 49 7.72 24.78 4.98
N THR A 50 6.83 23.81 5.16
CA THR A 50 5.46 24.05 5.62
C THR A 50 5.34 24.04 7.15
N LEU A 51 6.21 23.30 7.85
CA LEU A 51 6.13 23.07 9.29
C LEU A 51 5.98 24.34 10.14
N PRO A 52 6.73 25.44 9.91
CA PRO A 52 6.59 26.67 10.70
C PRO A 52 5.21 27.34 10.55
N PHE A 53 4.54 27.12 9.42
CA PHE A 53 3.26 27.74 9.08
C PHE A 53 2.07 26.80 9.32
N TRP A 54 2.32 25.55 9.71
CA TRP A 54 1.31 24.50 9.78
C TRP A 54 0.16 24.84 10.74
N ASP A 55 0.48 25.39 11.90
CA ASP A 55 -0.52 25.77 12.90
C ASP A 55 -1.48 26.85 12.41
N ALA A 56 -0.97 27.84 11.68
CA ALA A 56 -1.81 28.88 11.08
C ALA A 56 -2.58 28.38 9.84
N PHE A 57 -2.04 27.40 9.13
CA PHE A 57 -2.69 26.83 7.95
C PHE A 57 -3.87 25.93 8.32
N ARG A 58 -3.72 25.04 9.33
CA ARG A 58 -4.74 24.06 9.72
C ARG A 58 -6.01 24.68 10.33
N THR A 59 -5.95 25.92 10.78
CA THR A 59 -7.12 26.65 11.32
C THR A 59 -7.99 27.26 10.23
N ARG A 60 -7.50 27.35 8.98
CA ARG A 60 -8.27 27.92 7.86
C ARG A 60 -9.42 26.98 7.48
N PRO A 61 -10.67 27.47 7.36
CA PRO A 61 -11.82 26.64 6.99
C PRO A 61 -11.64 25.89 5.67
N LEU A 62 -11.02 26.54 4.66
CA LEU A 62 -10.72 25.91 3.38
C LEU A 62 -9.74 24.74 3.50
N ALA A 63 -8.70 24.87 4.33
CA ALA A 63 -7.73 23.80 4.56
C ALA A 63 -8.41 22.59 5.22
N GLN A 64 -9.28 22.82 6.20
CA GLN A 64 -10.06 21.74 6.84
C GLN A 64 -11.01 21.07 5.85
N ALA A 65 -11.69 21.85 5.00
CA ALA A 65 -12.55 21.31 3.95
C ALA A 65 -11.76 20.46 2.94
N ALA A 66 -10.59 20.94 2.50
CA ALA A 66 -9.70 20.21 1.61
C ALA A 66 -9.20 18.90 2.25
N MET A 67 -8.80 18.92 3.52
CA MET A 67 -8.36 17.71 4.25
C MET A 67 -9.49 16.68 4.38
N ARG A 68 -10.73 17.12 4.67
CA ARG A 68 -11.91 16.24 4.70
C ARG A 68 -12.19 15.65 3.32
N GLY A 69 -12.12 16.48 2.27
CA GLY A 69 -12.30 16.05 0.89
C GLY A 69 -11.25 15.03 0.46
N ALA A 70 -9.97 15.27 0.80
CA ALA A 70 -8.88 14.34 0.55
C ALA A 70 -9.11 13.00 1.27
N ASN A 71 -9.46 13.02 2.56
CA ASN A 71 -9.79 11.81 3.31
C ASN A 71 -10.97 11.05 2.70
N ALA A 72 -12.03 11.75 2.30
CA ALA A 72 -13.18 11.15 1.64
C ALA A 72 -12.82 10.53 0.27
N ALA A 73 -11.98 11.21 -0.52
CA ALA A 73 -11.48 10.71 -1.79
C ALA A 73 -10.62 9.44 -1.60
N VAL A 74 -9.74 9.42 -0.60
CA VAL A 74 -8.93 8.23 -0.28
C VAL A 74 -9.82 7.05 0.11
N VAL A 75 -10.80 7.26 1.01
CA VAL A 75 -11.75 6.21 1.38
C VAL A 75 -12.55 5.73 0.17
N GLY A 76 -12.99 6.65 -0.70
CA GLY A 76 -13.69 6.32 -1.94
C GLY A 76 -12.84 5.47 -2.90
N ILE A 77 -11.58 5.83 -3.10
CA ILE A 77 -10.63 5.07 -3.93
C ILE A 77 -10.35 3.69 -3.32
N LEU A 78 -10.15 3.59 -2.00
CA LEU A 78 -9.94 2.32 -1.32
C LEU A 78 -11.18 1.42 -1.41
N GLY A 79 -12.37 1.99 -1.26
CA GLY A 79 -13.63 1.27 -1.44
C GLY A 79 -13.83 0.80 -2.88
N ALA A 80 -13.52 1.66 -3.85
CA ALA A 80 -13.56 1.29 -5.28
C ALA A 80 -12.58 0.15 -5.58
N ALA A 81 -11.33 0.25 -5.11
CA ALA A 81 -10.31 -0.78 -5.29
C ALA A 81 -10.67 -2.10 -4.60
N LEU A 82 -11.33 -2.02 -3.43
CA LEU A 82 -11.83 -3.20 -2.71
C LEU A 82 -12.90 -3.93 -3.53
N TYR A 83 -13.78 -3.19 -4.22
CA TYR A 83 -14.76 -3.80 -5.11
C TYR A 83 -14.10 -4.30 -6.41
N ASP A 84 -13.42 -3.42 -7.14
CA ASP A 84 -12.77 -3.73 -8.41
C ASP A 84 -11.32 -3.18 -8.39
N PRO A 85 -10.28 -4.04 -8.45
CA PRO A 85 -10.33 -5.46 -8.84
C PRO A 85 -10.42 -6.46 -7.68
N VAL A 86 -10.29 -6.04 -6.41
CA VAL A 86 -9.99 -7.01 -5.33
C VAL A 86 -11.12 -8.04 -5.14
N TRP A 87 -12.37 -7.60 -5.00
CA TRP A 87 -13.50 -8.50 -4.82
C TRP A 87 -13.84 -9.22 -6.13
N THR A 88 -14.00 -8.47 -7.22
CA THR A 88 -14.41 -8.98 -8.54
C THR A 88 -13.46 -10.01 -9.13
N SER A 89 -12.17 -9.97 -8.77
CA SER A 89 -11.16 -10.93 -9.25
C SER A 89 -10.90 -12.11 -8.30
N ALA A 90 -11.43 -12.09 -7.08
CA ALA A 90 -11.10 -13.08 -6.05
C ALA A 90 -12.29 -13.94 -5.59
N ILE A 91 -13.52 -13.43 -5.67
CA ILE A 91 -14.71 -14.12 -5.14
C ILE A 91 -15.65 -14.44 -6.29
N PHE A 92 -15.62 -15.69 -6.75
CA PHE A 92 -16.49 -16.20 -7.82
C PHE A 92 -17.56 -17.15 -7.30
N SER A 93 -17.34 -17.76 -6.14
CA SER A 93 -18.20 -18.77 -5.54
C SER A 93 -18.43 -18.54 -4.04
N PRO A 94 -19.47 -19.16 -3.43
CA PRO A 94 -19.68 -19.12 -1.98
C PRO A 94 -18.50 -19.69 -1.18
N GLN A 95 -17.75 -20.65 -1.72
CA GLN A 95 -16.57 -21.21 -1.06
C GLN A 95 -15.42 -20.18 -0.99
N ASP A 96 -15.20 -19.39 -2.04
CA ASP A 96 -14.20 -18.30 -2.04
C ASP A 96 -14.53 -17.26 -0.97
N PHE A 97 -15.82 -16.91 -0.85
CA PHE A 97 -16.30 -16.00 0.19
C PHE A 97 -16.06 -16.56 1.60
N ALA A 98 -16.34 -17.84 1.83
CA ALA A 98 -16.09 -18.49 3.12
C ALA A 98 -14.59 -18.47 3.47
N LEU A 99 -13.72 -18.75 2.50
CA LEU A 99 -12.27 -18.72 2.68
C LEU A 99 -11.77 -17.30 2.98
N ALA A 100 -12.27 -16.29 2.26
CA ALA A 100 -11.97 -14.89 2.53
C ALA A 100 -12.43 -14.45 3.92
N LEU A 101 -13.61 -14.90 4.36
CA LEU A 101 -14.15 -14.61 5.70
C LEU A 101 -13.29 -15.24 6.80
N VAL A 102 -12.86 -16.49 6.63
CA VAL A 102 -11.91 -17.14 7.55
C VAL A 102 -10.61 -16.35 7.65
N GLY A 103 -10.07 -15.92 6.50
CA GLY A 103 -8.92 -15.04 6.43
C GLY A 103 -9.09 -13.73 7.21
N PHE A 104 -10.23 -13.07 7.02
CA PHE A 104 -10.57 -11.85 7.71
C PHE A 104 -10.64 -12.04 9.23
N VAL A 105 -11.27 -13.11 9.70
CA VAL A 105 -11.38 -13.43 11.13
C VAL A 105 -10.00 -13.72 11.73
N LEU A 106 -9.16 -14.48 11.02
CA LEU A 106 -7.78 -14.77 11.44
C LEU A 106 -6.97 -13.48 11.66
N LEU A 107 -7.10 -12.50 10.77
CA LEU A 107 -6.39 -11.23 10.87
C LEU A 107 -6.97 -10.29 11.92
N THR A 108 -8.30 -10.18 12.00
CA THR A 108 -8.96 -9.14 12.81
C THR A 108 -9.23 -9.56 14.25
N VAL A 109 -9.68 -10.81 14.46
CA VAL A 109 -10.04 -11.34 15.78
C VAL A 109 -8.84 -12.01 16.43
N TRP A 110 -8.18 -12.92 15.70
CA TRP A 110 -7.06 -13.68 16.23
C TRP A 110 -5.71 -13.01 16.06
N LYS A 111 -5.63 -11.92 15.28
CA LYS A 111 -4.39 -11.17 15.02
C LYS A 111 -3.25 -12.10 14.57
N ALA A 112 -3.60 -13.15 13.82
CA ALA A 112 -2.63 -14.11 13.33
C ALA A 112 -1.60 -13.40 12.43
N PRO A 113 -0.33 -13.83 12.43
CA PRO A 113 0.68 -13.25 11.56
C PRO A 113 0.21 -13.30 10.09
N PRO A 114 0.26 -12.19 9.33
CA PRO A 114 -0.28 -12.15 7.96
C PRO A 114 0.30 -13.22 7.03
N TRP A 115 1.57 -13.59 7.19
CA TRP A 115 2.21 -14.63 6.38
C TRP A 115 1.57 -16.01 6.58
N VAL A 116 1.14 -16.35 7.79
CA VAL A 116 0.43 -17.60 8.09
C VAL A 116 -0.91 -17.62 7.37
N VAL A 117 -1.66 -16.51 7.47
CA VAL A 117 -2.96 -16.37 6.83
C VAL A 117 -2.85 -16.50 5.31
N VAL A 118 -1.82 -15.89 4.71
CA VAL A 118 -1.56 -16.01 3.27
C VAL A 118 -1.30 -17.46 2.87
N VAL A 119 -0.46 -18.21 3.61
CA VAL A 119 -0.19 -19.63 3.32
C VAL A 119 -1.46 -20.48 3.44
N LEU A 120 -2.25 -20.27 4.50
CA LEU A 120 -3.50 -21.01 4.73
C LEU A 120 -4.55 -20.74 3.66
N ILE A 121 -4.77 -19.48 3.28
CA ILE A 121 -5.73 -19.13 2.23
C ILE A 121 -5.25 -19.61 0.87
N ALA A 122 -3.96 -19.47 0.55
CA ALA A 122 -3.42 -19.94 -0.73
C ALA A 122 -3.57 -21.47 -0.88
N THR A 123 -3.23 -22.22 0.16
CA THR A 123 -3.38 -23.69 0.15
C THR A 123 -4.85 -24.11 0.14
N GLY A 124 -5.71 -23.42 0.90
CA GLY A 124 -7.16 -23.64 0.88
C GLY A 124 -7.79 -23.37 -0.48
N GLY A 125 -7.39 -22.29 -1.16
CA GLY A 125 -7.87 -21.95 -2.50
C GLY A 125 -7.43 -22.98 -3.55
N ILE A 126 -6.18 -23.46 -3.48
CA ILE A 126 -5.71 -24.55 -4.36
C ILE A 126 -6.51 -25.82 -4.13
N ALA A 127 -6.75 -26.21 -2.87
CA ALA A 127 -7.54 -27.39 -2.56
C ALA A 127 -8.98 -27.30 -3.08
N LEU A 128 -9.63 -26.13 -2.94
CA LEU A 128 -10.97 -25.89 -3.47
C LEU A 128 -11.01 -25.94 -5.00
N ALA A 129 -9.97 -25.44 -5.69
CA ALA A 129 -9.90 -25.49 -7.15
C ALA A 129 -9.68 -26.90 -7.73
N LEU A 130 -9.25 -27.85 -6.89
CA LEU A 130 -9.02 -29.25 -7.27
C LEU A 130 -10.23 -30.17 -6.99
N LEU A 131 -11.27 -29.66 -6.34
CA LEU A 131 -12.52 -30.35 -6.02
C LEU A 131 -13.62 -30.00 -7.02
#